data_AF-A0A7C1VDW1-F1
#
_entry.id   AF-A0A7C1VDW1-F1
#
_cell.length_a   1.000
_cell.length_b   1.000
_cell.length_c   1.000
_cell.angle_alpha   90.00
_cell.angle_beta   90.00
_cell.angle_gamma   90.00
#
_symmetry.space_group_name_H-M   'P 1'
#
loop_
_entity.id
_entity.type
_entity.pdbx_description
1 polymer ?
#
loop_
_entity_poly.entity_id
_entity_poly.type
_entity_poly.pdbx_seq_one_letter_code
_entity_poly.pdbx_strand_id
1 'polypeptide(L)'
;MKKNCWEFKKCGREEGGSKAKELGVCPTFTVTKYNGQHGGKNAGRCCWMVAGTLSGGTVQGIYAKKLKNCNQCDFYIKVKQEEGINLKYFIPLT
;
A
#
# COMPACT_ATOMS: atom_id res chain seq x y z
N MET A 1 -10.19 14.58 -1.37
CA MET A 1 -8.83 14.24 -1.88
C MET A 1 -8.54 12.77 -1.59
N LYS A 2 -7.98 12.03 -2.56
CA LYS A 2 -7.66 10.59 -2.39
C LYS A 2 -6.49 10.43 -1.41
N LYS A 3 -6.56 9.45 -0.51
CA LYS A 3 -5.53 9.19 0.52
C LYS A 3 -4.58 8.08 0.08
N ASN A 4 -3.31 8.21 0.44
CA ASN A 4 -2.30 7.16 0.39
C ASN A 4 -2.45 6.18 1.57
N CYS A 5 -1.84 5.00 1.47
CA CYS A 5 -2.01 3.94 2.45
C CYS A 5 -1.52 4.35 3.85
N TRP A 6 -0.44 5.14 3.95
CA TRP A 6 0.09 5.60 5.24
C TRP A 6 -0.81 6.64 5.89
N GLU A 7 -1.49 7.49 5.12
CA GLU A 7 -2.50 8.44 5.63
C GLU A 7 -3.78 7.73 6.08
N PHE A 8 -4.16 6.65 5.40
CA PHE A 8 -5.34 5.86 5.75
C PHE A 8 -5.09 4.94 6.95
N LYS A 9 -4.00 4.17 6.93
CA LYS A 9 -3.67 3.19 7.98
C LYS A 9 -2.96 3.82 9.19
N LYS A 10 -2.40 5.03 9.05
CA LYS A 10 -1.66 5.75 10.10
C LYS A 10 -0.57 4.86 10.74
N CYS A 11 0.17 4.15 9.91
CA CYS A 11 1.15 3.17 10.41
C CYS A 11 2.43 3.82 10.95
N GLY A 12 2.68 5.11 10.68
CA GLY A 12 3.82 5.87 11.22
C GLY A 12 5.17 5.51 10.60
N ARG A 13 5.19 4.88 9.42
CA ARG A 13 6.42 4.47 8.70
C ARG A 13 6.70 5.29 7.45
N GLU A 14 5.98 6.39 7.25
CA GLU A 14 6.40 7.46 6.36
C GLU A 14 7.73 8.07 6.81
N GLU A 15 8.41 8.80 5.93
CA GLU A 15 9.62 9.54 6.30
C GLU A 15 9.34 10.53 7.44
N GLY A 16 10.14 10.48 8.50
CA GLY A 16 9.89 11.24 9.73
C GLY A 16 8.78 10.69 10.63
N GLY A 17 8.12 9.60 10.23
CA GLY A 17 7.05 8.97 11.01
C GLY A 17 7.53 8.34 12.32
N SER A 18 6.62 8.20 13.29
CA SER A 18 6.94 7.75 14.66
C SER A 18 7.56 6.36 14.75
N LYS A 19 7.28 5.47 13.79
CA LYS A 19 7.81 4.10 13.71
C LYS A 19 8.91 3.94 12.66
N ALA A 20 9.28 5.00 11.94
CA ALA A 20 10.29 4.92 10.88
C ALA A 20 11.69 4.63 11.43
N LYS A 21 12.03 5.14 12.63
CA LYS A 21 13.34 4.89 13.27
C LYS A 21 13.49 3.44 13.73
N GLU A 22 12.43 2.86 14.28
CA GLU A 22 12.45 1.50 14.86
C GLU A 22 12.23 0.42 13.79
N LEU A 23 11.25 0.61 12.91
CA LEU A 23 10.81 -0.40 11.93
C LEU A 23 11.30 -0.09 10.50
N GLY A 24 12.07 0.97 10.31
CA GLY A 24 12.47 1.49 9.00
C GLY A 24 11.33 2.20 8.25
N VAL A 25 11.69 3.04 7.29
CA VAL A 25 10.74 3.70 6.37
C VAL A 25 10.04 2.65 5.50
N CYS A 26 8.73 2.79 5.34
CA CYS A 26 7.91 1.93 4.51
C CYS A 26 8.31 2.09 3.04
N PRO A 27 8.65 1.01 2.32
CA PRO A 27 9.02 1.10 0.91
C PRO A 27 7.94 1.72 0.01
N THR A 28 6.65 1.59 0.36
CA THR A 28 5.56 2.26 -0.37
C THR A 28 5.72 3.78 -0.41
N PHE A 29 6.30 4.36 0.65
CA PHE A 29 6.53 5.79 0.71
C PHE A 29 7.64 6.25 -0.24
N THR A 30 8.59 5.38 -0.61
CA THR A 30 9.78 5.75 -1.39
C THR A 30 9.77 5.26 -2.84
N VAL A 31 8.96 4.25 -3.18
CA VAL A 31 8.88 3.73 -4.56
C VAL A 31 8.17 4.71 -5.49
N THR A 32 8.95 5.45 -6.27
CA THR A 32 8.46 6.48 -7.22
C THR A 32 7.91 5.90 -8.52
N LYS A 33 8.19 4.63 -8.84
CA LYS A 33 7.71 3.95 -10.07
C LYS A 33 6.20 4.08 -10.30
N TYR A 34 5.42 4.20 -9.23
CA TYR A 34 3.96 4.30 -9.28
C TYR A 34 3.42 5.69 -8.95
N ASN A 35 4.29 6.71 -8.88
CA ASN A 35 3.86 8.05 -8.52
C ASN A 35 2.77 8.59 -9.46
N GLY A 36 1.73 9.20 -8.89
CA GLY A 36 0.53 9.64 -9.62
C GLY A 36 -0.52 8.55 -9.82
N GLN A 37 -0.18 7.27 -9.63
CA GLN A 37 -1.12 6.18 -9.87
C GLN A 37 -2.33 6.25 -8.92
N HIS A 38 -3.52 6.14 -9.49
CA HIS A 38 -4.80 6.28 -8.78
C HIS A 38 -4.92 7.61 -8.00
N GLY A 39 -4.22 8.66 -8.45
CA GLY A 39 -4.16 9.97 -7.76
C GLY A 39 -3.34 9.94 -6.46
N GLY A 40 -2.44 8.96 -6.30
CA GLY A 40 -1.56 8.80 -5.15
C GLY A 40 -0.17 9.39 -5.35
N LYS A 41 0.57 9.52 -4.25
CA LYS A 41 2.02 9.79 -4.26
C LYS A 41 2.77 8.47 -4.18
N ASN A 42 3.83 8.31 -4.96
CA ASN A 42 4.64 7.08 -4.99
C ASN A 42 3.74 5.84 -5.13
N ALA A 43 3.98 4.75 -4.40
CA ALA A 43 3.11 3.58 -4.41
C ALA A 43 1.91 3.68 -3.46
N GLY A 44 1.59 4.86 -2.92
CA GLY A 44 0.66 5.05 -1.82
C GLY A 44 -0.75 4.53 -2.09
N ARG A 45 -1.17 4.49 -3.35
CA ARG A 45 -2.48 3.93 -3.77
C ARG A 45 -2.39 2.65 -4.58
N CYS A 46 -1.25 1.98 -4.50
CA CYS A 46 -1.02 0.64 -5.05
C CYS A 46 -0.01 -0.12 -4.16
N CYS A 47 -0.10 0.05 -2.83
CA CYS A 47 0.86 -0.46 -1.87
C CYS A 47 1.02 -1.99 -1.92
N TRP A 48 0.00 -2.70 -2.42
CA TRP A 48 0.05 -4.14 -2.67
C TRP A 48 1.09 -4.54 -3.73
N MET A 49 1.54 -3.62 -4.59
CA MET A 49 2.59 -3.87 -5.58
C MET A 49 4.02 -3.82 -5.02
N VAL A 50 4.23 -3.33 -3.79
CA VAL A 50 5.58 -3.09 -3.24
C VAL A 50 5.95 -4.12 -2.17
N ALA A 51 6.93 -5.00 -2.37
CA ALA A 51 7.36 -5.96 -1.34
C ALA A 51 7.79 -5.28 -0.02
N GLY A 52 7.64 -5.98 1.11
CA GLY A 52 8.08 -5.47 2.43
C GLY A 52 7.11 -4.53 3.15
N THR A 53 5.85 -4.44 2.71
CA THR A 53 4.81 -3.71 3.45
C THR A 53 4.30 -4.51 4.65
N LEU A 54 3.95 -3.82 5.74
CA LEU A 54 3.31 -4.42 6.91
C LEU A 54 1.83 -4.70 6.62
N SER A 55 1.43 -5.95 6.74
CA SER A 55 0.02 -6.36 6.88
C SER A 55 -0.10 -7.03 8.23
N GLY A 56 -0.91 -6.48 9.14
CA GLY A 56 -1.09 -7.04 10.49
C GLY A 56 0.11 -6.90 11.44
N GLY A 57 1.01 -5.93 11.23
CA GLY A 57 2.12 -5.66 12.17
C GLY A 57 3.42 -6.42 11.91
N THR A 58 3.47 -7.34 10.95
CA THR A 58 4.72 -8.05 10.54
C THR A 58 5.12 -7.70 9.10
N VAL A 59 6.42 -7.50 8.84
CA VAL A 59 6.95 -7.30 7.48
C VAL A 59 6.73 -8.59 6.72
N GLN A 60 5.84 -8.58 5.71
CA GLN A 60 5.54 -9.80 4.96
C GLN A 60 6.39 -9.88 3.68
N GLY A 61 7.19 -10.97 3.60
CA GLY A 61 7.90 -11.38 2.40
C GLY A 61 7.09 -12.31 1.50
N ILE A 62 7.40 -12.23 0.21
CA ILE A 62 6.88 -12.98 -0.95
C ILE A 62 5.46 -12.60 -1.39
N TYR A 63 5.37 -12.19 -2.66
CA TYR A 63 4.22 -11.70 -3.41
C TYR A 63 2.91 -12.48 -3.15
N ALA A 64 2.98 -13.81 -3.02
CA ALA A 64 1.81 -14.69 -2.86
C ALA A 64 1.07 -14.52 -1.51
N LYS A 65 1.77 -14.36 -0.37
CA LYS A 65 1.13 -14.08 0.94
C LYS A 65 0.42 -12.73 0.93
N LYS A 66 0.94 -11.81 0.12
CA LYS A 66 0.40 -10.46 -0.04
C LYS A 66 -0.95 -10.44 -0.75
N LEU A 67 -1.15 -11.30 -1.74
CA LEU A 67 -2.40 -11.37 -2.52
C LEU A 67 -3.60 -11.76 -1.64
N LYS A 68 -3.43 -12.78 -0.78
CA LYS A 68 -4.50 -13.25 0.12
C LYS A 68 -4.91 -12.16 1.12
N ASN A 69 -3.94 -11.47 1.72
CA ASN A 69 -4.19 -10.46 2.74
C ASN A 69 -4.70 -9.13 2.16
N CYS A 70 -4.33 -8.78 0.93
CA CYS A 70 -4.79 -7.53 0.31
C CYS A 70 -6.26 -7.56 -0.09
N ASN A 71 -6.82 -8.71 -0.47
CA ASN A 71 -8.27 -8.84 -0.74
C ASN A 71 -9.14 -8.55 0.50
N GLN A 72 -8.58 -8.68 1.70
CA GLN A 72 -9.23 -8.35 2.97
C GLN A 72 -8.78 -6.99 3.55
N CYS A 73 -7.92 -6.25 2.85
CA CYS A 73 -7.43 -4.96 3.33
C CYS A 73 -8.43 -3.85 2.99
N ASP A 74 -8.97 -3.17 4.00
CA ASP A 74 -9.94 -2.07 3.80
C ASP A 74 -9.42 -0.98 2.87
N PHE A 75 -8.10 -0.73 2.88
CA PHE A 75 -7.52 0.29 2.00
C PHE A 75 -7.51 -0.16 0.53
N TYR A 76 -7.20 -1.42 0.26
CA TYR A 76 -7.28 -1.96 -1.10
C TYR A 76 -8.73 -1.97 -1.60
N ILE A 77 -9.66 -2.43 -0.75
CA ILE A 77 -11.11 -2.43 -1.04
C ILE A 77 -11.57 -1.00 -1.36
N LYS A 78 -11.17 -0.02 -0.54
CA LYS A 78 -11.46 1.40 -0.77
C LYS A 78 -10.89 1.91 -2.10
N VAL A 79 -9.65 1.58 -2.45
CA VAL A 79 -9.07 1.99 -3.74
C VAL A 79 -9.83 1.33 -4.89
N LYS A 80 -10.14 0.04 -4.79
CA LYS A 80 -10.94 -0.66 -5.79
C LYS A 80 -12.31 -0.02 -6.02
N GLN A 81 -13.00 0.38 -4.95
CA GLN A 81 -14.28 1.11 -5.05
C GLN A 81 -14.12 2.49 -5.69
N GLU A 82 -13.06 3.23 -5.36
CA GLU A 82 -12.82 4.58 -5.91
C GLU A 82 -12.36 4.59 -7.37
N GLU A 83 -11.64 3.57 -7.83
CA GLU A 83 -11.19 3.49 -9.22
C GLU A 83 -12.17 2.74 -10.13
N GLY A 84 -12.92 1.77 -9.59
CA GLY A 84 -13.83 0.93 -10.37
C GLY A 84 -13.12 0.25 -11.54
N ILE A 85 -13.64 0.46 -12.75
CA ILE A 85 -13.05 -0.07 -14.00
C ILE A 85 -11.66 0.49 -14.32
N ASN A 86 -11.28 1.62 -13.72
CA ASN A 86 -9.99 2.27 -13.94
C ASN A 86 -8.89 1.72 -13.01
N LEU A 87 -9.20 0.72 -12.17
CA LEU A 87 -8.22 0.12 -11.28
C LEU A 87 -7.12 -0.56 -12.11
N LYS A 88 -5.91 0.00 -12.05
CA LYS A 88 -4.70 -0.66 -12.56
C LYS A 88 -4.05 -1.48 -11.46
N TYR A 89 -3.22 -2.44 -11.85
CA TYR A 89 -2.50 -3.31 -10.93
C TYR A 89 -3.44 -4.12 -10.02
N PHE A 90 -4.59 -4.55 -10.55
CA PHE A 90 -5.51 -5.39 -9.79
C PHE A 90 -4.85 -6.73 -9.41
N ILE A 91 -5.22 -7.26 -8.25
CA ILE A 91 -4.85 -8.61 -7.85
C ILE A 91 -5.82 -9.58 -8.53
N PRO A 92 -5.37 -10.46 -9.45
CA PRO A 92 -6.24 -11.47 -10.03
C PRO A 92 -6.72 -12.43 -8.94
N LEU A 93 -8.01 -12.76 -8.94
CA LEU A 93 -8.51 -13.88 -8.17
C LEU A 93 -8.03 -15.14 -8.88
N THR A 94 -7.05 -15.83 -8.30
CA THR A 94 -6.71 -17.21 -8.64
C THR A 94 -7.60 -18.14 -7.84
#